data_AF-A0A5D3B0A4-F1
#
_entry.id   AF-A0A5D3B0A4-F1
#
_cell.length_a   1.000
_cell.length_b   1.000
_cell.length_c   1.000
_cell.angle_alpha   90.00
_cell.angle_beta   90.00
_cell.angle_gamma   90.00
#
_symmetry.space_group_name_H-M   'P 1'
#
loop_
_entity.id
_entity.type
_entity.pdbx_description
1 polymer ?
#
loop_
_entity_poly.entity_id
_entity_poly.type
_entity_poly.pdbx_seq_one_letter_code
_entity_poly.pdbx_strand_id
1 'polypeptide(L)'
;MLLVLTVFTLIAGVIDSSIGSDDAMERFNSWSTDKLDYLALFGGGEVRACRGWDPAAPEWSDPAGCLKAKQYRQAFKVLQRERSRKHNHYHFAIDHNIATLEVMLKCFLPTSDPEYTPCHEKPLIISGWWYTAAVLTDSTTGEVVWQRSITQQLEKLGYFWIAVGQYTNWIEVAEIMPDVYNTLWNNDVETLSCITDPRCIAKEDYVPPEGGEDLSVGVPVQERGVIPLWALNVVDYWGARPKEISHNTHWWGLKEKGDWTYQPLGQEWIATPWPLPAGHHHLPYSIEEECLARPTTPLEERKDAGLILAKRSSYFHYHHVSPPEFWTNLTQNDGVELISVANVEEGKPMPVGLETIGKQTVEDYTKLVGDVKAMVGIGIPVISPSVYAAWCQATPVVIPIFHDEDDSSPWHPYSGYSQHGPALSVGEPYAYSYHAKNYTQLVEAVHKAMSTPIERFIPDDMRLSHTMKALEAYMNRDLVKMMELKVKANGGKIPALKAGLRERCIELGRCMPELPPGRVPSGPSSFLLY
;
A
#
# COMPACT_ATOMS: atom_id res chain seq x y z
N MET A 1 15.93 -61.61 -2.30
CA MET A 1 17.18 -62.33 -2.66
C MET A 1 18.19 -61.26 -3.05
N LEU A 2 19.24 -61.11 -2.22
CA LEU A 2 20.42 -60.20 -2.28
C LEU A 2 20.15 -58.68 -2.27
N LEU A 3 20.49 -57.92 -1.19
CA LEU A 3 21.82 -57.45 -0.71
C LEU A 3 22.53 -56.56 -1.75
N VAL A 4 22.98 -55.33 -1.45
CA VAL A 4 24.14 -55.02 -0.57
C VAL A 4 24.11 -53.57 -0.01
N LEU A 5 24.22 -53.47 1.33
CA LEU A 5 24.91 -52.55 2.29
C LEU A 5 25.05 -51.01 2.06
N THR A 6 24.68 -50.08 2.99
CA THR A 6 25.17 -49.68 4.37
C THR A 6 26.58 -49.06 4.41
N VAL A 7 27.01 -48.04 5.20
CA VAL A 7 26.55 -47.23 6.37
C VAL A 7 27.64 -46.16 6.68
N PHE A 8 27.34 -45.15 7.54
CA PHE A 8 28.19 -44.38 8.52
C PHE A 8 28.09 -42.84 8.34
N THR A 9 27.88 -41.94 9.33
CA THR A 9 27.53 -41.97 10.77
C THR A 9 27.20 -40.53 11.23
N LEU A 10 26.36 -40.38 12.27
CA LEU A 10 26.31 -39.21 13.16
C LEU A 10 27.59 -39.09 14.02
N ILE A 11 27.97 -37.86 14.40
CA ILE A 11 28.32 -37.41 15.78
C ILE A 11 28.25 -35.87 15.85
N ALA A 12 27.69 -35.38 16.95
CA ALA A 12 27.46 -33.99 17.32
C ALA A 12 28.70 -33.27 17.90
N GLY A 13 28.70 -31.93 17.86
CA GLY A 13 29.70 -31.10 18.57
C GLY A 13 29.55 -29.58 18.39
N VAL A 14 28.67 -29.01 19.22
CA VAL A 14 28.51 -27.64 19.78
C VAL A 14 29.61 -26.57 19.51
N ILE A 15 29.12 -25.34 19.27
CA ILE A 15 29.61 -23.96 19.56
C ILE A 15 30.01 -23.06 18.36
N ASP A 16 29.19 -22.01 18.22
CA ASP A 16 29.47 -20.60 17.87
C ASP A 16 28.96 -19.97 16.55
N SER A 17 28.01 -19.05 16.77
CA SER A 17 27.78 -17.73 16.14
C SER A 17 28.10 -17.49 14.67
N SER A 18 27.06 -17.49 13.84
CA SER A 18 26.72 -16.40 12.91
C SER A 18 25.43 -16.74 12.15
N ILE A 19 24.33 -16.09 12.50
CA ILE A 19 23.06 -16.20 11.77
C ILE A 19 23.20 -15.32 10.51
N GLY A 20 23.58 -15.95 9.40
CA GLY A 20 23.67 -15.36 8.07
C GLY A 20 22.34 -15.47 7.31
N SER A 21 22.15 -14.60 6.32
CA SER A 21 20.93 -14.36 5.53
C SER A 21 20.45 -15.52 4.64
N ASP A 22 20.97 -16.74 4.82
CA ASP A 22 20.73 -17.86 3.90
C ASP A 22 19.52 -18.73 4.29
N ASP A 23 19.04 -18.64 5.53
CA ASP A 23 17.91 -19.45 6.03
C ASP A 23 16.54 -18.95 5.49
N ALA A 24 16.50 -17.72 4.95
CA ALA A 24 15.33 -17.17 4.27
C ALA A 24 15.13 -17.77 2.86
N MET A 25 16.21 -18.14 2.16
CA MET A 25 16.14 -18.76 0.82
C MET A 25 15.72 -20.23 0.87
N GLU A 26 16.16 -21.00 1.86
CA GLU A 26 15.77 -22.41 1.96
C GLU A 26 14.30 -22.59 2.34
N ARG A 27 13.74 -21.68 3.16
CA ARG A 27 12.29 -21.63 3.41
C ARG A 27 11.49 -21.15 2.19
N PHE A 28 12.09 -20.34 1.32
CA PHE A 28 11.51 -19.92 0.04
C PHE A 28 11.35 -21.12 -0.93
N ASN A 29 12.28 -22.08 -0.89
CA ASN A 29 12.25 -23.26 -1.75
C ASN A 29 11.20 -24.31 -1.32
N SER A 30 10.81 -24.38 -0.04
CA SER A 30 9.82 -25.40 0.39
C SER A 30 8.38 -25.04 0.01
N TRP A 31 8.05 -23.75 -0.14
CA TRP A 31 6.76 -23.29 -0.67
C TRP A 31 6.68 -23.29 -2.21
N SER A 32 7.81 -23.38 -2.89
CA SER A 32 7.94 -23.33 -4.36
C SER A 32 7.52 -24.64 -5.05
N THR A 33 7.58 -25.77 -4.35
CA THR A 33 7.44 -27.09 -5.01
C THR A 33 6.01 -27.48 -5.39
N ASP A 34 4.99 -26.94 -4.71
CA ASP A 34 3.57 -27.27 -4.98
C ASP A 34 2.89 -26.36 -6.04
N LYS A 35 3.62 -25.42 -6.66
CA LYS A 35 3.10 -24.49 -7.69
C LYS A 35 3.85 -24.50 -9.03
N LEU A 36 4.60 -25.55 -9.31
CA LEU A 36 5.36 -25.70 -10.57
C LEU A 36 4.52 -25.85 -11.85
N ASP A 37 3.18 -25.88 -11.77
CA ASP A 37 2.29 -25.85 -12.94
C ASP A 37 2.10 -24.44 -13.55
N TYR A 38 2.44 -23.36 -12.85
CA TYR A 38 2.34 -22.00 -13.41
C TYR A 38 3.48 -21.67 -14.40
N LEU A 39 4.65 -22.29 -14.26
CA LEU A 39 5.81 -22.06 -15.13
C LEU A 39 5.64 -22.70 -16.53
N ALA A 40 4.74 -23.66 -16.68
CA ALA A 40 4.45 -24.30 -17.97
C ALA A 40 3.72 -23.38 -18.97
N LEU A 41 3.10 -22.28 -18.50
CA LEU A 41 2.41 -21.29 -19.35
C LEU A 41 3.35 -20.23 -19.95
N PHE A 42 4.57 -20.08 -19.42
CA PHE A 42 5.57 -19.10 -19.90
C PHE A 42 6.61 -19.68 -20.86
N GLY A 43 6.55 -20.98 -21.16
CA GLY A 43 7.43 -21.69 -22.10
C GLY A 43 7.19 -21.38 -23.59
N GLY A 44 6.77 -20.16 -23.91
CA GLY A 44 6.64 -19.69 -25.29
C GLY A 44 8.02 -19.47 -25.88
N GLY A 45 8.40 -20.27 -26.88
CA GLY A 45 9.66 -20.06 -27.62
C GLY A 45 9.80 -18.62 -28.12
N GLU A 46 11.03 -18.16 -28.30
CA GLU A 46 11.37 -16.80 -28.71
C GLU A 46 10.43 -16.27 -29.81
N VAL A 47 9.73 -15.18 -29.51
CA VAL A 47 8.82 -14.54 -30.46
C VAL A 47 9.61 -14.28 -31.74
N ARG A 48 9.10 -14.71 -32.89
CA ARG A 48 9.79 -14.64 -34.19
C ARG A 48 10.39 -13.25 -34.49
N ALA A 49 9.78 -12.19 -33.96
CA ALA A 49 10.21 -10.81 -34.10
C ALA A 49 11.54 -10.48 -33.37
N CYS A 50 11.96 -11.26 -32.39
CA CYS A 50 13.20 -11.06 -31.61
C CYS A 50 14.37 -11.95 -32.05
N ARG A 51 14.18 -12.82 -33.04
CA ARG A 51 15.22 -13.76 -33.47
C ARG A 51 16.51 -13.04 -33.86
N GLY A 52 17.61 -13.43 -33.24
CA GLY A 52 18.94 -12.89 -33.52
C GLY A 52 19.19 -11.50 -32.93
N TRP A 53 18.32 -11.02 -32.03
CA TRP A 53 18.60 -9.85 -31.23
C TRP A 53 19.71 -10.15 -30.22
N ASP A 54 20.64 -9.19 -30.10
CA ASP A 54 21.77 -9.24 -29.17
C ASP A 54 21.71 -8.01 -28.24
N PRO A 55 21.53 -8.19 -26.92
CA PRO A 55 21.48 -7.09 -25.97
C PRO A 55 22.79 -6.28 -25.91
N ALA A 56 23.93 -6.89 -26.28
CA ALA A 56 25.24 -6.23 -26.33
C ALA A 56 25.44 -5.38 -27.59
N ALA A 57 24.66 -5.63 -28.65
CA ALA A 57 24.69 -4.82 -29.86
C ALA A 57 24.05 -3.43 -29.62
N PRO A 58 24.32 -2.41 -30.46
CA PRO A 58 23.70 -1.09 -30.33
C PRO A 58 22.19 -1.10 -30.62
N GLU A 59 21.44 -0.16 -30.02
CA GLU A 59 19.97 -0.04 -30.18
C GLU A 59 19.51 0.07 -31.65
N TRP A 60 20.29 0.69 -32.54
CA TRP A 60 19.95 0.79 -33.97
C TRP A 60 19.96 -0.55 -34.72
N SER A 61 20.53 -1.60 -34.11
CA SER A 61 20.52 -2.96 -34.64
C SER A 61 19.37 -3.82 -34.10
N ASP A 62 18.58 -3.29 -33.16
CA ASP A 62 17.44 -4.01 -32.58
C ASP A 62 16.37 -4.28 -33.66
N PRO A 63 15.79 -5.49 -33.73
CA PRO A 63 14.71 -5.76 -34.66
C PRO A 63 13.48 -4.87 -34.39
N ALA A 64 12.95 -4.19 -35.41
CA ALA A 64 11.88 -3.18 -35.25
C ALA A 64 10.60 -3.67 -34.53
N GLY A 65 10.31 -4.97 -34.62
CA GLY A 65 9.17 -5.62 -33.96
C GLY A 65 9.48 -6.33 -32.65
N CYS A 66 10.73 -6.32 -32.17
CA CYS A 66 11.09 -7.04 -30.96
C CYS A 66 10.70 -6.24 -29.71
N LEU A 67 9.59 -6.63 -29.07
CA LEU A 67 9.14 -6.02 -27.81
C LEU A 67 10.18 -6.17 -26.70
N LYS A 68 10.80 -7.35 -26.56
CA LYS A 68 11.82 -7.62 -25.54
C LYS A 68 13.04 -6.70 -25.67
N ALA A 69 13.51 -6.44 -26.89
CA ALA A 69 14.57 -5.47 -27.15
C ALA A 69 14.18 -4.06 -26.69
N LYS A 70 12.98 -3.59 -27.05
CA LYS A 70 12.47 -2.28 -26.61
C LYS A 70 12.41 -2.19 -25.08
N GLN A 71 11.82 -3.18 -24.43
CA GLN A 71 11.72 -3.26 -22.97
C GLN A 71 13.11 -3.24 -22.30
N TYR A 72 14.07 -4.02 -22.82
CA TYR A 72 15.45 -4.03 -22.35
C TYR A 72 16.09 -2.63 -22.44
N ARG A 73 15.98 -1.96 -23.60
CA ARG A 73 16.55 -0.61 -23.77
C ARG A 73 15.91 0.43 -22.86
N GLN A 74 14.60 0.36 -22.69
CA GLN A 74 13.85 1.26 -21.81
C GLN A 74 14.26 1.06 -20.34
N ALA A 75 14.27 -0.17 -19.85
CA ALA A 75 14.71 -0.52 -18.50
C ALA A 75 16.18 -0.14 -18.26
N PHE A 76 17.06 -0.40 -19.24
CA PHE A 76 18.47 -0.06 -19.15
C PHE A 76 18.69 1.46 -19.10
N LYS A 77 17.93 2.26 -19.86
CA LYS A 77 17.98 3.73 -19.79
C LYS A 77 17.63 4.24 -18.40
N VAL A 78 16.59 3.71 -17.77
CA VAL A 78 16.24 4.07 -16.38
C VAL A 78 17.30 3.59 -15.39
N LEU A 79 17.87 2.38 -15.57
CA LEU A 79 18.97 1.91 -14.72
C LEU A 79 20.18 2.86 -14.78
N GLN A 80 20.57 3.32 -15.97
CA GLN A 80 21.66 4.29 -16.12
C GLN A 80 21.31 5.64 -15.50
N ARG A 81 20.05 6.06 -15.59
CA ARG A 81 19.55 7.26 -14.92
C ARG A 81 19.68 7.13 -13.41
N GLU A 82 19.21 6.03 -12.80
CA GLU A 82 19.33 5.75 -11.37
C GLU A 82 20.80 5.72 -10.91
N ARG A 83 21.68 5.04 -11.66
CA ARG A 83 23.13 5.00 -11.39
C ARG A 83 23.80 6.37 -11.47
N SER A 84 23.30 7.27 -12.32
CA SER A 84 23.86 8.62 -12.45
C SER A 84 23.63 9.48 -11.21
N ARG A 85 22.53 9.24 -10.48
CA ARG A 85 22.09 10.01 -9.30
C ARG A 85 21.94 11.51 -9.56
N LYS A 86 21.72 11.93 -10.81
CA LYS A 86 21.65 13.36 -11.22
C LYS A 86 20.22 13.93 -11.24
N HIS A 87 19.21 13.09 -11.06
CA HIS A 87 17.79 13.47 -10.99
C HIS A 87 17.33 13.65 -9.54
N ASN A 88 16.15 14.25 -9.33
CA ASN A 88 15.48 14.22 -8.03
C ASN A 88 15.01 12.81 -7.73
N HIS A 89 15.24 12.32 -6.51
CA HIS A 89 14.87 10.96 -6.11
C HIS A 89 14.72 10.86 -4.59
N TYR A 90 14.04 9.80 -4.13
CA TYR A 90 14.13 9.38 -2.75
C TYR A 90 15.49 8.70 -2.53
N HIS A 91 16.39 9.36 -1.80
CA HIS A 91 17.76 8.87 -1.59
C HIS A 91 17.83 7.44 -1.06
N PHE A 92 16.89 7.04 -0.21
CA PHE A 92 16.81 5.70 0.36
C PHE A 92 16.23 4.64 -0.59
N ALA A 93 15.67 5.03 -1.75
CA ALA A 93 15.08 4.11 -2.72
C ALA A 93 16.01 3.76 -3.89
N ILE A 94 17.11 4.50 -4.10
CA ILE A 94 17.99 4.33 -5.26
C ILE A 94 18.54 2.90 -5.33
N ASP A 95 19.10 2.40 -4.23
CA ASP A 95 19.78 1.11 -4.25
C ASP A 95 18.78 -0.03 -4.49
N HIS A 96 17.57 0.07 -3.93
CA HIS A 96 16.44 -0.82 -4.25
C HIS A 96 16.08 -0.75 -5.75
N ASN A 97 15.93 0.47 -6.30
CA ASN A 97 15.56 0.66 -7.70
C ASN A 97 16.64 0.09 -8.65
N ILE A 98 17.92 0.33 -8.36
CA ILE A 98 19.05 -0.20 -9.14
C ILE A 98 19.04 -1.73 -9.12
N ALA A 99 18.99 -2.34 -7.93
CA ALA A 99 18.97 -3.79 -7.79
C ALA A 99 17.76 -4.42 -8.51
N THR A 100 16.59 -3.80 -8.36
CA THR A 100 15.35 -4.24 -9.01
C THR A 100 15.47 -4.20 -10.53
N LEU A 101 15.97 -3.09 -11.09
CA LEU A 101 16.14 -2.93 -12.54
C LEU A 101 17.19 -3.90 -13.11
N GLU A 102 18.28 -4.16 -12.37
CA GLU A 102 19.30 -5.14 -12.77
C GLU A 102 18.74 -6.56 -12.86
N VAL A 103 17.93 -6.98 -11.88
CA VAL A 103 17.27 -8.28 -11.90
C VAL A 103 16.22 -8.33 -13.01
N MET A 104 15.41 -7.28 -13.15
CA MET A 104 14.35 -7.22 -14.16
C MET A 104 14.87 -7.24 -15.59
N LEU A 105 16.06 -6.70 -15.87
CA LEU A 105 16.66 -6.76 -17.22
C LEU A 105 16.80 -8.20 -17.75
N LYS A 106 16.97 -9.18 -16.85
CA LYS A 106 17.02 -10.61 -17.19
C LYS A 106 15.73 -11.14 -17.78
N CYS A 107 14.59 -10.53 -17.45
CA CYS A 107 13.27 -10.84 -18.04
C CYS A 107 13.18 -10.51 -19.53
N PHE A 108 14.08 -9.64 -20.00
CA PHE A 108 14.05 -9.12 -21.36
C PHE A 108 15.14 -9.69 -22.23
N LEU A 109 16.06 -10.50 -21.70
CA LEU A 109 17.10 -11.18 -22.49
C LEU A 109 16.51 -12.20 -23.48
N PRO A 110 17.23 -12.57 -24.55
CA PRO A 110 16.83 -13.66 -25.43
C PRO A 110 16.62 -14.95 -24.61
N THR A 111 15.63 -15.77 -24.94
CA THR A 111 15.37 -17.04 -24.21
C THR A 111 16.53 -18.05 -24.30
N SER A 112 17.49 -17.81 -25.20
CA SER A 112 18.72 -18.60 -25.34
C SER A 112 19.87 -18.10 -24.45
N ASP A 113 19.72 -16.93 -23.84
CA ASP A 113 20.70 -16.37 -22.91
C ASP A 113 20.67 -17.16 -21.58
N PRO A 114 21.83 -17.58 -21.04
CA PRO A 114 21.87 -18.33 -19.79
C PRO A 114 21.38 -17.55 -18.57
N GLU A 115 21.34 -16.22 -18.61
CA GLU A 115 20.82 -15.38 -17.53
C GLU A 115 19.34 -15.04 -17.68
N TYR A 116 18.67 -15.50 -18.75
CA TYR A 116 17.24 -15.24 -18.96
C TYR A 116 16.38 -15.82 -17.84
N THR A 117 15.47 -14.99 -17.32
CA THR A 117 14.47 -15.39 -16.34
C THR A 117 13.07 -15.22 -16.92
N PRO A 118 12.18 -16.24 -16.88
CA PRO A 118 10.78 -16.07 -17.25
C PRO A 118 10.07 -15.06 -16.33
N CYS A 119 9.35 -14.11 -16.93
CA CYS A 119 8.61 -13.06 -16.21
C CYS A 119 7.33 -12.70 -16.96
N HIS A 120 6.43 -11.97 -16.29
CA HIS A 120 5.29 -11.32 -16.94
C HIS A 120 5.73 -10.42 -18.10
N GLU A 121 4.87 -10.26 -19.12
CA GLU A 121 5.19 -9.41 -20.28
C GLU A 121 5.50 -7.96 -19.85
N LYS A 122 4.66 -7.41 -18.97
CA LYS A 122 4.84 -6.11 -18.31
C LYS A 122 4.98 -6.36 -16.81
N PRO A 123 6.20 -6.57 -16.30
CA PRO A 123 6.39 -7.08 -14.95
C PRO A 123 6.56 -5.96 -13.91
N LEU A 124 6.59 -4.68 -14.31
CA LEU A 124 6.97 -3.57 -13.43
C LEU A 124 5.78 -2.76 -12.92
N ILE A 125 5.80 -2.41 -11.65
CA ILE A 125 5.01 -1.33 -11.06
C ILE A 125 5.93 -0.13 -10.84
N ILE A 126 5.55 1.03 -11.38
CA ILE A 126 6.24 2.29 -11.11
C ILE A 126 5.41 3.06 -10.08
N SER A 127 6.00 3.36 -8.93
CA SER A 127 5.30 4.08 -7.88
C SER A 127 5.88 5.47 -7.64
N GLY A 128 5.04 6.50 -7.80
CA GLY A 128 5.29 7.85 -7.28
C GLY A 128 4.91 8.00 -5.81
N TRP A 129 4.10 7.06 -5.27
CA TRP A 129 3.57 7.17 -3.92
C TRP A 129 4.65 7.05 -2.82
N TRP A 130 4.69 8.04 -1.93
CA TRP A 130 5.64 8.07 -0.80
C TRP A 130 5.57 6.84 0.09
N TYR A 131 4.38 6.31 0.35
CA TYR A 131 4.24 5.17 1.27
C TYR A 131 4.78 3.86 0.68
N THR A 132 4.77 3.71 -0.64
CA THR A 132 5.49 2.62 -1.33
C THR A 132 7.00 2.77 -1.14
N ALA A 133 7.55 3.98 -1.24
CA ALA A 133 8.97 4.20 -0.96
C ALA A 133 9.31 3.92 0.51
N ALA A 134 8.45 4.39 1.43
CA ALA A 134 8.67 4.32 2.87
C ALA A 134 8.66 2.88 3.41
N VAL A 135 8.25 1.86 2.65
CA VAL A 135 8.42 0.45 3.02
C VAL A 135 9.90 0.07 3.20
N LEU A 136 10.80 0.78 2.50
CA LEU A 136 12.26 0.65 2.59
C LEU A 136 12.86 1.32 3.83
N THR A 137 12.01 1.86 4.72
CA THR A 137 12.40 2.55 5.95
C THR A 137 11.75 1.87 7.16
N ASP A 138 12.15 2.28 8.37
CA ASP A 138 11.54 1.83 9.64
C ASP A 138 10.19 2.50 9.95
N SER A 139 9.53 3.09 8.93
CA SER A 139 8.21 3.67 9.11
C SER A 139 7.16 2.61 9.46
N THR A 140 6.21 3.01 10.30
CA THR A 140 5.15 2.18 10.88
C THR A 140 3.80 2.90 10.86
N THR A 141 3.58 3.77 9.86
CA THR A 141 2.22 4.28 9.60
C THR A 141 1.36 3.16 9.02
N GLY A 142 0.03 3.30 9.12
CA GLY A 142 -0.89 2.27 8.62
C GLY A 142 -0.69 2.02 7.13
N GLU A 143 -0.46 3.10 6.37
CA GLU A 143 -0.18 3.05 4.93
C GLU A 143 1.11 2.30 4.61
N VAL A 144 2.16 2.45 5.42
CA VAL A 144 3.42 1.70 5.21
C VAL A 144 3.27 0.23 5.57
N VAL A 145 2.55 -0.10 6.66
CA VAL A 145 2.26 -1.49 7.02
C VAL A 145 1.50 -2.18 5.89
N TRP A 146 0.49 -1.49 5.34
CA TRP A 146 -0.27 -1.97 4.18
C TRP A 146 0.62 -2.18 2.95
N GLN A 147 1.39 -1.17 2.57
CA GLN A 147 2.25 -1.23 1.39
C GLN A 147 3.34 -2.30 1.51
N ARG A 148 3.94 -2.48 2.69
CA ARG A 148 4.94 -3.52 2.91
C ARG A 148 4.38 -4.91 2.64
N SER A 149 3.16 -5.17 3.11
CA SER A 149 2.49 -6.45 2.83
C SER A 149 2.23 -6.63 1.33
N ILE A 150 1.79 -5.57 0.63
CA ILE A 150 1.54 -5.65 -0.82
C ILE A 150 2.83 -5.87 -1.61
N THR A 151 3.90 -5.12 -1.33
CA THR A 151 5.14 -5.22 -2.11
C THR A 151 5.80 -6.59 -1.96
N GLN A 152 5.77 -7.17 -0.75
CA GLN A 152 6.20 -8.55 -0.54
C GLN A 152 5.35 -9.56 -1.33
N GLN A 153 4.04 -9.34 -1.41
CA GLN A 153 3.15 -10.21 -2.19
C GLN A 153 3.34 -10.04 -3.71
N LEU A 154 3.63 -8.83 -4.18
CA LEU A 154 4.01 -8.57 -5.58
C LEU A 154 5.23 -9.37 -5.99
N GLU A 155 6.26 -9.37 -5.13
CA GLU A 155 7.49 -10.14 -5.35
C GLU A 155 7.19 -11.66 -5.38
N LYS A 156 6.33 -12.16 -4.48
CA LYS A 156 5.86 -13.57 -4.51
C LYS A 156 5.08 -13.91 -5.79
N LEU A 157 4.43 -12.93 -6.42
CA LEU A 157 3.74 -13.09 -7.72
C LEU A 157 4.65 -12.87 -8.94
N GLY A 158 5.94 -12.60 -8.74
CA GLY A 158 6.91 -12.39 -9.82
C GLY A 158 6.84 -11.01 -10.47
N TYR A 159 6.24 -10.02 -9.80
CA TYR A 159 6.29 -8.62 -10.23
C TYR A 159 7.44 -7.86 -9.57
N PHE A 160 7.92 -6.84 -10.25
CA PHE A 160 8.91 -5.90 -9.76
C PHE A 160 8.23 -4.57 -9.43
N TRP A 161 8.80 -3.82 -8.48
CA TRP A 161 8.33 -2.49 -8.17
C TRP A 161 9.50 -1.55 -7.91
N ILE A 162 9.40 -0.32 -8.41
CA ILE A 162 10.36 0.75 -8.13
C ILE A 162 9.64 1.95 -7.53
N ALA A 163 10.29 2.62 -6.58
CA ALA A 163 9.78 3.81 -5.93
C ALA A 163 10.59 5.02 -6.39
N VAL A 164 9.99 5.80 -7.29
CA VAL A 164 10.68 6.83 -8.07
C VAL A 164 10.07 8.21 -7.86
N GLY A 165 9.42 8.50 -6.73
CA GLY A 165 8.94 9.86 -6.48
C GLY A 165 10.07 10.91 -6.51
N GLN A 166 9.77 12.21 -6.47
CA GLN A 166 8.44 12.85 -6.42
C GLN A 166 7.84 13.06 -7.83
N TYR A 167 6.60 13.54 -7.92
CA TYR A 167 5.81 13.83 -9.13
C TYR A 167 6.53 13.81 -10.50
N THR A 168 7.46 14.74 -10.78
CA THR A 168 8.12 14.79 -12.10
C THR A 168 8.99 13.58 -12.40
N ASN A 169 9.57 12.96 -11.38
CA ASN A 169 10.47 11.82 -11.51
C ASN A 169 9.73 10.57 -11.97
N TRP A 170 8.58 10.23 -11.37
CA TRP A 170 7.81 9.06 -11.81
C TRP A 170 7.22 9.25 -13.21
N ILE A 171 6.85 10.48 -13.58
CA ILE A 171 6.40 10.82 -14.94
C ILE A 171 7.52 10.55 -15.94
N GLU A 172 8.73 11.07 -15.72
CA GLU A 172 9.88 10.83 -16.61
C GLU A 172 10.19 9.33 -16.75
N VAL A 173 10.16 8.58 -15.64
CA VAL A 173 10.41 7.13 -15.64
C VAL A 173 9.32 6.37 -16.42
N ALA A 174 8.05 6.76 -16.26
CA ALA A 174 6.93 6.19 -17.02
C ALA A 174 7.03 6.51 -18.52
N GLU A 175 7.44 7.73 -18.88
CA GLU A 175 7.68 8.13 -20.27
C GLU A 175 8.82 7.33 -20.92
N ILE A 176 9.88 7.01 -20.17
CA ILE A 176 11.01 6.20 -20.67
C ILE A 176 10.60 4.74 -20.86
N MET A 177 9.69 4.19 -20.03
CA MET A 177 9.38 2.76 -19.99
C MET A 177 7.92 2.36 -20.31
N PRO A 178 7.29 2.88 -21.37
CA PRO A 178 5.88 2.61 -21.69
C PRO A 178 5.58 1.14 -22.00
N ASP A 179 6.58 0.38 -22.44
CA ASP A 179 6.44 -1.03 -22.79
C ASP A 179 6.71 -1.96 -21.59
N VAL A 180 7.18 -1.44 -20.45
CA VAL A 180 7.66 -2.24 -19.31
C VAL A 180 6.65 -2.29 -18.16
N TYR A 181 6.03 -1.15 -17.82
CA TYR A 181 5.14 -1.10 -16.66
C TYR A 181 3.79 -1.76 -16.93
N ASN A 182 3.29 -2.48 -15.93
CA ASN A 182 1.92 -2.99 -15.86
C ASN A 182 0.95 -1.86 -15.50
N THR A 183 1.27 -1.12 -14.44
CA THR A 183 0.47 -0.04 -13.88
C THR A 183 1.34 0.99 -13.17
N LEU A 184 0.82 2.19 -13.00
CA LEU A 184 1.43 3.28 -12.24
C LEU A 184 0.68 3.45 -10.91
N TRP A 185 1.41 3.51 -9.80
CA TRP A 185 0.86 3.69 -8.45
C TRP A 185 1.21 5.05 -7.89
N ASN A 186 0.20 5.90 -7.77
CA ASN A 186 0.36 7.26 -7.27
C ASN A 186 -0.65 7.55 -6.18
N ASN A 187 -0.43 8.63 -5.43
CA ASN A 187 -1.50 9.17 -4.60
C ASN A 187 -2.54 9.89 -5.46
N ASP A 188 -3.63 10.19 -4.80
CA ASP A 188 -4.79 10.92 -5.30
C ASP A 188 -4.41 12.30 -5.87
N VAL A 189 -3.56 13.07 -5.17
CA VAL A 189 -3.11 14.40 -5.59
C VAL A 189 -2.26 14.38 -6.87
N GLU A 190 -1.22 13.54 -6.93
CA GLU A 190 -0.32 13.43 -8.09
C GLU A 190 -1.07 12.88 -9.30
N THR A 191 -1.98 11.93 -9.09
CA THR A 191 -2.84 11.43 -10.17
C THR A 191 -3.71 12.56 -10.71
N LEU A 192 -4.38 13.31 -9.84
CA LEU A 192 -5.21 14.44 -10.25
C LEU A 192 -4.41 15.53 -10.98
N SER A 193 -3.21 15.84 -10.50
CA SER A 193 -2.32 16.80 -11.16
C SER A 193 -1.94 16.33 -12.56
N CYS A 194 -1.60 15.05 -12.74
CA CYS A 194 -1.24 14.51 -14.04
C CYS A 194 -2.43 14.49 -15.00
N ILE A 195 -3.61 13.99 -14.56
CA ILE A 195 -4.78 13.87 -15.46
C ILE A 195 -5.29 15.22 -15.97
N THR A 196 -5.00 16.29 -15.22
CA THR A 196 -5.41 17.65 -15.61
C THR A 196 -4.33 18.43 -16.34
N ASP A 197 -3.14 17.85 -16.52
CA ASP A 197 -2.02 18.46 -17.23
C ASP A 197 -1.83 17.82 -18.63
N PRO A 198 -2.03 18.57 -19.73
CA PRO A 198 -1.89 18.06 -21.09
C PRO A 198 -0.44 17.72 -21.48
N ARG A 199 0.55 18.07 -20.65
CA ARG A 199 1.96 17.67 -20.81
C ARG A 199 2.31 16.39 -20.03
N CYS A 200 1.38 15.87 -19.23
CA CYS A 200 1.53 14.60 -18.51
C CYS A 200 0.77 13.47 -19.24
N ILE A 201 -0.53 13.66 -19.46
CA ILE A 201 -1.41 12.67 -20.08
C ILE A 201 -1.27 12.64 -21.61
N ALA A 202 -1.40 11.43 -22.16
CA ALA A 202 -1.53 11.16 -23.58
C ALA A 202 -2.57 12.09 -24.23
N LYS A 203 -2.20 12.72 -25.34
CA LYS A 203 -3.04 13.68 -26.05
C LYS A 203 -4.45 13.15 -26.34
N GLU A 204 -4.56 11.87 -26.66
CA GLU A 204 -5.80 11.17 -27.02
C GLU A 204 -6.71 10.93 -25.81
N ASP A 205 -6.13 10.92 -24.61
CA ASP A 205 -6.82 10.66 -23.35
C ASP A 205 -7.13 11.95 -22.57
N TYR A 206 -6.53 13.08 -22.95
CA TYR A 206 -6.72 14.35 -22.26
C TYR A 206 -8.14 14.90 -22.47
N VAL A 207 -8.83 15.14 -21.36
CA VAL A 207 -10.11 15.87 -21.33
C VAL A 207 -10.05 16.91 -20.22
N PRO A 208 -10.34 18.19 -20.49
CA PRO A 208 -10.37 19.20 -19.44
C PRO A 208 -11.43 18.85 -18.39
N PRO A 209 -11.21 19.20 -17.11
CA PRO A 209 -12.24 19.06 -16.08
C PRO A 209 -13.56 19.72 -16.50
N GLU A 210 -14.68 19.20 -16.03
CA GLU A 210 -16.01 19.75 -16.34
C GLU A 210 -16.08 21.23 -15.95
N GLY A 211 -16.35 22.10 -16.94
CA GLY A 211 -16.40 23.55 -16.73
C GLY A 211 -15.05 24.22 -16.46
N GLY A 212 -13.95 23.47 -16.49
CA GLY A 212 -12.59 23.98 -16.37
C GLY A 212 -12.02 24.52 -17.68
N GLU A 213 -10.92 25.26 -17.57
CA GLU A 213 -10.15 25.71 -18.74
C GLU A 213 -9.48 24.52 -19.45
N ASP A 214 -9.51 24.54 -20.78
CA ASP A 214 -8.73 23.62 -21.60
C ASP A 214 -7.27 24.10 -21.69
N LEU A 215 -6.45 23.62 -20.75
CA LEU A 215 -5.01 23.93 -20.68
C LEU A 215 -4.23 23.46 -21.89
N SER A 216 -4.84 22.63 -22.72
CA SER A 216 -4.22 22.02 -23.88
C SER A 216 -4.15 23.01 -25.06
N VAL A 217 -4.97 24.06 -25.04
CA VAL A 217 -4.94 25.15 -26.01
C VAL A 217 -3.56 25.81 -25.98
N GLY A 218 -2.88 25.80 -27.14
CA GLY A 218 -1.55 26.40 -27.28
C GLY A 218 -0.39 25.51 -26.83
N VAL A 219 -0.63 24.30 -26.30
CA VAL A 219 0.43 23.32 -26.01
C VAL A 219 0.85 22.62 -27.30
N PRO A 220 2.11 22.79 -27.76
CA PRO A 220 2.60 22.14 -28.97
C PRO A 220 2.51 20.62 -28.90
N VAL A 221 2.33 19.96 -30.06
CA VAL A 221 2.18 18.49 -30.13
C VAL A 221 3.36 17.76 -29.49
N GLN A 222 4.58 18.25 -29.73
CA GLN A 222 5.80 17.67 -29.15
C GLN A 222 5.92 17.83 -27.63
N GLU A 223 5.13 18.71 -27.01
CA GLU A 223 5.08 18.89 -25.57
C GLU A 223 3.94 18.10 -24.92
N ARG A 224 3.05 17.48 -25.71
CA ARG A 224 1.94 16.70 -25.17
C ARG A 224 2.45 15.47 -24.45
N GLY A 225 1.79 15.14 -23.34
CA GLY A 225 2.11 13.96 -22.57
C GLY A 225 1.88 12.67 -23.36
N VAL A 226 2.40 11.58 -22.83
CA VAL A 226 2.32 10.23 -23.44
C VAL A 226 1.84 9.17 -22.45
N ILE A 227 1.55 9.53 -21.21
CA ILE A 227 1.09 8.59 -20.19
C ILE A 227 -0.40 8.33 -20.42
N PRO A 228 -0.81 7.09 -20.68
CA PRO A 228 -2.20 6.81 -20.92
C PRO A 228 -3.01 6.83 -19.62
N LEU A 229 -4.25 7.29 -19.69
CA LEU A 229 -5.12 7.46 -18.52
C LEU A 229 -5.43 6.13 -17.81
N TRP A 230 -5.54 5.03 -18.56
CA TRP A 230 -5.81 3.71 -17.96
C TRP A 230 -4.71 3.23 -17.00
N ALA A 231 -3.47 3.68 -17.20
CA ALA A 231 -2.32 3.22 -16.43
C ALA A 231 -2.25 3.89 -15.04
N LEU A 232 -2.88 5.05 -14.87
CA LEU A 232 -2.89 5.80 -13.62
C LEU A 232 -3.87 5.20 -12.62
N ASN A 233 -3.34 4.36 -11.74
CA ASN A 233 -4.07 3.84 -10.59
C ASN A 233 -3.71 4.65 -9.35
N VAL A 234 -4.72 4.87 -8.52
CA VAL A 234 -4.53 5.51 -7.22
C VAL A 234 -4.43 4.41 -6.17
N VAL A 235 -3.40 4.50 -5.34
CA VAL A 235 -3.28 3.68 -4.14
C VAL A 235 -3.46 4.62 -2.96
N ASP A 236 -4.59 4.50 -2.28
CA ASP A 236 -5.00 5.41 -1.23
C ASP A 236 -5.62 4.63 -0.07
N TYR A 237 -5.14 4.90 1.14
CA TYR A 237 -5.63 4.24 2.34
C TYR A 237 -7.09 4.57 2.63
N TRP A 238 -7.55 5.75 2.20
CA TRP A 238 -8.86 6.30 2.56
C TRP A 238 -9.88 6.30 1.44
N GLY A 239 -9.45 6.17 0.18
CA GLY A 239 -10.31 6.18 -1.00
C GLY A 239 -11.11 7.47 -1.20
N ALA A 240 -12.00 7.46 -2.19
CA ALA A 240 -12.94 8.54 -2.48
C ALA A 240 -14.23 8.39 -1.66
N ARG A 241 -14.22 8.88 -0.41
CA ARG A 241 -15.38 8.80 0.50
C ARG A 241 -16.41 9.89 0.23
N PRO A 242 -17.73 9.59 0.17
CA PRO A 242 -18.78 10.60 0.03
C PRO A 242 -18.66 11.72 1.07
N LYS A 243 -19.13 12.92 0.73
CA LYS A 243 -19.04 14.10 1.60
C LYS A 243 -19.65 13.86 2.98
N GLU A 244 -20.76 13.14 3.02
CA GLU A 244 -21.52 12.81 4.22
C GLU A 244 -20.71 11.99 5.21
N ILE A 245 -19.77 11.19 4.70
CA ILE A 245 -18.97 10.21 5.43
C ILE A 245 -17.57 10.75 5.71
N SER A 246 -17.02 11.54 4.79
CA SER A 246 -15.62 11.95 4.83
C SER A 246 -15.31 12.88 6.02
N HIS A 247 -16.32 13.59 6.56
CA HIS A 247 -16.26 14.65 7.59
C HIS A 247 -15.05 15.59 7.51
N ASN A 248 -14.42 15.66 6.35
CA ASN A 248 -13.23 16.43 6.09
C ASN A 248 -13.46 17.20 4.80
N THR A 249 -13.19 18.49 4.87
CA THR A 249 -13.06 19.35 3.70
C THR A 249 -11.59 19.49 3.29
N HIS A 250 -10.72 18.75 3.98
CA HIS A 250 -9.28 18.83 3.91
C HIS A 250 -8.70 18.12 2.68
N TRP A 251 -9.26 16.97 2.30
CA TRP A 251 -8.69 16.19 1.20
C TRP A 251 -9.23 16.67 -0.15
N TRP A 252 -10.56 16.80 -0.28
CA TRP A 252 -11.18 17.02 -1.59
C TRP A 252 -12.27 18.09 -1.65
N GLY A 253 -12.63 18.70 -0.50
CA GLY A 253 -13.56 19.83 -0.46
C GLY A 253 -14.93 19.55 -1.11
N LEU A 254 -15.39 18.31 -1.04
CA LEU A 254 -16.61 17.82 -1.68
C LEU A 254 -17.79 18.73 -1.36
N LYS A 255 -18.42 19.26 -2.41
CA LYS A 255 -19.61 20.12 -2.27
C LYS A 255 -20.89 19.30 -2.41
N GLU A 256 -20.86 18.32 -3.30
CA GLU A 256 -21.99 17.47 -3.65
C GLU A 256 -22.08 16.22 -2.76
N LYS A 257 -23.29 15.67 -2.72
CA LYS A 257 -23.69 14.49 -1.96
C LYS A 257 -23.53 13.22 -2.81
N GLY A 258 -23.24 12.09 -2.17
CA GLY A 258 -23.15 10.77 -2.82
C GLY A 258 -21.77 10.40 -3.38
N ASP A 259 -21.75 9.32 -4.17
CA ASP A 259 -20.51 8.74 -4.69
C ASP A 259 -19.79 9.66 -5.67
N TRP A 260 -18.47 9.71 -5.55
CA TRP A 260 -17.60 10.53 -6.40
C TRP A 260 -16.22 9.87 -6.52
N THR A 261 -15.38 10.42 -7.38
CA THR A 261 -14.03 9.89 -7.63
C THR A 261 -13.13 11.02 -8.10
N TYR A 262 -11.86 11.00 -7.68
CA TYR A 262 -10.80 11.83 -8.27
C TYR A 262 -10.17 11.19 -9.52
N GLN A 263 -10.59 9.98 -9.89
CA GLN A 263 -10.20 9.29 -11.12
C GLN A 263 -11.41 9.27 -12.09
N PRO A 264 -11.35 9.94 -13.26
CA PRO A 264 -12.48 10.03 -14.20
C PRO A 264 -13.02 8.68 -14.71
N LEU A 265 -12.20 7.62 -14.75
CA LEU A 265 -12.58 6.27 -15.12
C LEU A 265 -13.39 5.54 -14.04
N GLY A 266 -13.39 6.02 -12.80
CA GLY A 266 -14.19 5.48 -11.70
C GLY A 266 -13.38 5.03 -10.48
N GLN A 267 -14.09 4.66 -9.42
CA GLN A 267 -13.48 4.26 -8.15
C GLN A 267 -12.76 2.91 -8.23
N GLU A 268 -13.04 2.09 -9.24
CA GLU A 268 -12.34 0.81 -9.41
C GLU A 268 -10.87 0.97 -9.85
N TRP A 269 -10.42 2.18 -10.18
CA TRP A 269 -9.01 2.55 -10.35
C TRP A 269 -8.32 2.96 -9.04
N ILE A 270 -9.07 2.98 -7.93
CA ILE A 270 -8.60 3.34 -6.61
C ILE A 270 -8.49 2.05 -5.78
N ALA A 271 -7.28 1.66 -5.44
CA ALA A 271 -7.00 0.54 -4.55
C ALA A 271 -6.97 1.01 -3.10
N THR A 272 -7.64 0.29 -2.21
CA THR A 272 -7.71 0.58 -0.77
C THR A 272 -7.49 -0.68 0.08
N PRO A 273 -6.94 -0.57 1.31
CA PRO A 273 -6.76 -1.72 2.20
C PRO A 273 -8.07 -2.25 2.79
N TRP A 274 -9.15 -1.50 2.60
CA TRP A 274 -10.46 -1.76 3.16
C TRP A 274 -11.45 -2.08 2.03
N PRO A 275 -12.50 -2.88 2.31
CA PRO A 275 -13.58 -3.11 1.37
C PRO A 275 -14.51 -1.90 1.32
N LEU A 276 -13.98 -0.75 0.87
CA LEU A 276 -14.75 0.49 0.78
C LEU A 276 -15.90 0.32 -0.25
N PRO A 277 -17.10 0.87 0.04
CA PRO A 277 -18.22 0.82 -0.88
C PRO A 277 -17.97 1.53 -2.22
N ALA A 278 -18.98 1.49 -3.09
CA ALA A 278 -19.04 2.22 -4.36
C ALA A 278 -18.00 1.79 -5.43
N GLY A 279 -17.40 0.61 -5.27
CA GLY A 279 -16.61 -0.04 -6.31
C GLY A 279 -15.10 0.22 -6.24
N HIS A 280 -14.60 0.72 -5.11
CA HIS A 280 -13.16 0.72 -4.83
C HIS A 280 -12.58 -0.70 -4.99
N HIS A 281 -11.34 -0.78 -5.45
CA HIS A 281 -10.66 -2.07 -5.51
C HIS A 281 -10.12 -2.42 -4.12
N HIS A 282 -10.70 -3.44 -3.50
CA HIS A 282 -10.21 -3.93 -2.22
C HIS A 282 -8.90 -4.70 -2.40
N LEU A 283 -7.81 -4.12 -1.91
CA LEU A 283 -6.47 -4.69 -1.92
C LEU A 283 -5.95 -4.80 -0.47
N PRO A 284 -6.37 -5.82 0.30
CA PRO A 284 -6.03 -5.91 1.72
C PRO A 284 -4.54 -6.25 1.96
N TYR A 285 -4.06 -5.97 3.17
CA TYR A 285 -2.80 -6.52 3.66
C TYR A 285 -3.03 -7.84 4.39
N SER A 286 -2.05 -8.73 4.31
CA SER A 286 -2.00 -9.92 5.16
C SER A 286 -1.30 -9.60 6.46
N ILE A 287 -1.80 -10.19 7.55
CA ILE A 287 -1.11 -10.27 8.85
C ILE A 287 -0.78 -11.71 9.23
N GLU A 288 -1.12 -12.69 8.38
CA GLU A 288 -1.17 -14.11 8.76
C GLU A 288 0.22 -14.68 9.08
N GLU A 289 1.23 -14.37 8.27
CA GLU A 289 2.59 -14.89 8.48
C GLU A 289 3.18 -14.37 9.81
N GLU A 290 3.10 -13.05 10.07
CA GLU A 290 3.58 -12.49 11.34
C GLU A 290 2.74 -12.99 12.51
N CYS A 291 1.45 -13.21 12.28
CA CYS A 291 0.56 -13.66 13.32
C CYS A 291 0.86 -15.09 13.80
N LEU A 292 1.09 -15.99 12.86
CA LEU A 292 1.34 -17.39 13.13
C LEU A 292 2.78 -17.66 13.57
N ALA A 293 3.70 -16.72 13.34
CA ALA A 293 5.10 -16.84 13.76
C ALA A 293 5.29 -16.91 15.28
N ARG A 294 4.28 -16.53 16.08
CA ARG A 294 4.34 -16.55 17.56
C ARG A 294 3.16 -17.32 18.15
N PRO A 295 3.34 -18.09 19.23
CA PRO A 295 2.21 -18.63 19.99
C PRO A 295 1.48 -17.50 20.75
N THR A 296 0.19 -17.69 21.00
CA THR A 296 -0.57 -16.79 21.89
C THR A 296 -0.27 -17.12 23.36
N THR A 297 -0.16 -16.11 24.21
CA THR A 297 -0.08 -16.28 25.67
C THR A 297 -1.49 -16.52 26.24
N PRO A 298 -1.73 -17.57 27.04
CA PRO A 298 -3.01 -17.77 27.74
C PRO A 298 -3.34 -16.60 28.67
N LEU A 299 -4.62 -16.25 28.83
CA LEU A 299 -5.06 -15.07 29.59
C LEU A 299 -4.47 -15.02 31.02
N GLU A 300 -4.40 -16.17 31.70
CA GLU A 300 -3.92 -16.29 33.09
C GLU A 300 -2.41 -16.04 33.24
N GLU A 301 -1.65 -16.15 32.15
CA GLU A 301 -0.20 -15.90 32.13
C GLU A 301 0.13 -14.46 31.72
N ARG A 302 -0.87 -13.69 31.27
CA ARG A 302 -0.68 -12.29 30.85
C ARG A 302 -0.58 -11.35 32.04
N LYS A 303 0.10 -10.24 31.83
CA LYS A 303 0.14 -9.13 32.78
C LYS A 303 -1.27 -8.59 32.99
N ASP A 304 -1.60 -8.27 34.23
CA ASP A 304 -2.86 -7.63 34.63
C ASP A 304 -2.95 -6.15 34.19
N ALA A 305 -2.67 -5.90 32.92
CA ALA A 305 -2.55 -4.58 32.33
C ALA A 305 -3.31 -4.45 31.01
N GLY A 306 -3.78 -3.24 30.73
CA GLY A 306 -4.24 -2.78 29.42
C GLY A 306 -3.15 -1.98 28.69
N LEU A 307 -2.97 -2.23 27.40
CA LEU A 307 -2.06 -1.45 26.55
C LEU A 307 -2.81 -0.30 25.89
N ILE A 308 -2.38 0.94 26.11
CA ILE A 308 -2.93 2.11 25.44
C ILE A 308 -2.56 2.09 23.95
N LEU A 309 -3.58 2.19 23.08
CA LEU A 309 -3.41 2.38 21.65
C LEU A 309 -3.09 3.85 21.34
N ALA A 310 -1.85 4.25 21.63
CA ALA A 310 -1.31 5.56 21.27
C ALA A 310 0.22 5.51 21.12
N LYS A 311 0.73 6.03 20.01
CA LYS A 311 2.19 6.13 19.74
C LYS A 311 2.77 7.52 19.98
N ARG A 312 1.93 8.51 20.28
CA ARG A 312 2.28 9.92 20.41
C ARG A 312 1.54 10.52 21.60
N SER A 313 2.25 11.26 22.46
CA SER A 313 1.60 11.90 23.60
C SER A 313 0.63 13.01 23.17
N SER A 314 0.83 13.62 22.00
CA SER A 314 -0.13 14.58 21.42
C SER A 314 -1.54 14.03 21.23
N TYR A 315 -1.69 12.70 21.11
CA TYR A 315 -2.99 12.05 20.92
C TYR A 315 -3.95 12.27 22.08
N PHE A 316 -3.45 12.37 23.32
CA PHE A 316 -4.27 12.67 24.50
C PHE A 316 -4.86 14.09 24.53
N HIS A 317 -4.46 14.94 23.58
CA HIS A 317 -4.85 16.35 23.52
C HIS A 317 -5.79 16.67 22.35
N TYR A 318 -6.31 15.65 21.65
CA TYR A 318 -7.28 15.83 20.58
C TYR A 318 -8.70 16.05 21.13
N HIS A 319 -9.48 16.91 20.48
CA HIS A 319 -10.80 17.37 20.98
C HIS A 319 -11.87 16.26 21.12
N HIS A 320 -11.76 15.17 20.34
CA HIS A 320 -12.66 14.02 20.38
C HIS A 320 -12.17 12.90 21.30
N VAL A 321 -10.92 12.97 21.77
CA VAL A 321 -10.37 12.05 22.77
C VAL A 321 -10.94 12.42 24.15
N SER A 322 -11.11 11.43 25.03
CA SER A 322 -11.56 11.68 26.40
C SER A 322 -10.52 12.51 27.16
N PRO A 323 -10.94 13.41 28.07
CA PRO A 323 -10.02 14.31 28.77
C PRO A 323 -8.86 13.55 29.46
N PRO A 324 -7.65 14.15 29.57
CA PRO A 324 -6.50 13.53 30.24
C PRO A 324 -6.81 12.92 31.60
N GLU A 325 -7.72 13.52 32.37
CA GLU A 325 -8.14 13.08 33.69
C GLU A 325 -8.79 11.69 33.69
N PHE A 326 -9.42 11.26 32.57
CA PHE A 326 -9.97 9.91 32.47
C PHE A 326 -8.87 8.86 32.53
N TRP A 327 -7.77 9.11 31.84
CA TRP A 327 -6.63 8.21 31.81
C TRP A 327 -5.89 8.23 33.16
N THR A 328 -5.76 9.40 33.77
CA THR A 328 -5.25 9.54 35.16
C THR A 328 -6.10 8.78 36.17
N ASN A 329 -7.43 8.83 36.06
CA ASN A 329 -8.32 8.15 37.00
C ASN A 329 -8.34 6.64 36.74
N LEU A 330 -8.20 6.21 35.49
CA LEU A 330 -8.19 4.80 35.12
C LEU A 330 -6.96 4.08 35.67
N THR A 331 -5.80 4.74 35.77
CA THR A 331 -4.60 4.16 36.43
C THR A 331 -4.75 4.01 37.95
N GLN A 332 -5.75 4.66 38.55
CA GLN A 332 -6.07 4.56 39.97
C GLN A 332 -7.20 3.55 40.25
N ASN A 333 -7.75 2.92 39.20
CA ASN A 333 -8.84 1.97 39.34
C ASN A 333 -8.30 0.59 39.72
N ASP A 334 -8.89 -0.02 40.76
CA ASP A 334 -8.48 -1.34 41.24
C ASP A 334 -8.59 -2.38 40.11
N GLY A 335 -7.52 -3.14 39.88
CA GLY A 335 -7.45 -4.17 38.83
C GLY A 335 -7.15 -3.66 37.43
N VAL A 336 -6.81 -2.37 37.26
CA VAL A 336 -6.43 -1.79 35.97
C VAL A 336 -5.03 -1.18 36.05
N GLU A 337 -4.03 -1.90 35.54
CA GLU A 337 -2.72 -1.31 35.18
C GLU A 337 -2.76 -0.84 33.72
N LEU A 338 -2.16 0.31 33.40
CA LEU A 338 -2.07 0.79 32.02
C LEU A 338 -0.62 0.94 31.57
N ILE A 339 -0.32 0.41 30.39
CA ILE A 339 0.99 0.54 29.73
C ILE A 339 0.82 1.44 28.51
N SER A 340 1.73 2.40 28.33
CA SER A 340 1.81 3.22 27.12
C SER A 340 3.16 3.06 26.43
N VAL A 341 3.15 3.13 25.10
CA VAL A 341 4.36 3.16 24.24
C VAL A 341 4.51 4.51 23.52
N ALA A 342 3.78 5.53 23.99
CA ALA A 342 3.76 6.83 23.35
C ALA A 342 5.12 7.53 23.47
N ASN A 343 5.58 8.10 22.35
CA ASN A 343 6.67 9.08 22.38
C ASN A 343 6.15 10.38 22.99
N VAL A 344 6.85 10.88 24.00
CA VAL A 344 6.54 12.17 24.64
C VAL A 344 7.02 13.30 23.75
N GLU A 345 6.08 14.15 23.34
CA GLU A 345 6.31 15.29 22.46
C GLU A 345 6.31 16.60 23.25
N GLU A 346 7.09 17.57 22.76
CA GLU A 346 7.21 18.89 23.38
C GLU A 346 5.84 19.58 23.50
N GLY A 347 5.55 20.14 24.68
CA GLY A 347 4.28 20.82 24.96
C GLY A 347 3.04 19.91 25.00
N LYS A 348 3.22 18.58 24.91
CA LYS A 348 2.16 17.58 24.93
C LYS A 348 2.48 16.50 25.97
N PRO A 349 2.37 16.81 27.28
CA PRO A 349 2.71 15.85 28.32
C PRO A 349 1.76 14.64 28.31
N MET A 350 2.22 13.53 28.87
CA MET A 350 1.37 12.39 29.19
C MET A 350 0.37 12.75 30.30
N PRO A 351 -0.81 12.10 30.35
CA PRO A 351 -1.69 12.16 31.51
C PRO A 351 -0.94 11.79 32.81
N VAL A 352 -1.34 12.41 33.93
CA VAL A 352 -0.68 12.20 35.22
C VAL A 352 -0.83 10.74 35.65
N GLY A 353 0.26 10.10 36.07
CA GLY A 353 0.25 8.70 36.49
C GLY A 353 0.22 7.67 35.35
N LEU A 354 0.07 8.09 34.09
CA LEU A 354 0.23 7.20 32.93
C LEU A 354 1.68 7.21 32.46
N GLU A 355 2.45 6.22 32.89
CA GLU A 355 3.83 6.06 32.46
C GLU A 355 3.92 5.50 31.04
N THR A 356 4.96 5.90 30.32
CA THR A 356 5.28 5.36 28.99
C THR A 356 6.62 4.66 29.02
N ILE A 357 6.68 3.47 28.42
CA ILE A 357 7.93 2.74 28.19
C ILE A 357 8.62 3.16 26.88
N GLY A 358 8.06 4.17 26.20
CA GLY A 358 8.58 4.72 24.94
C GLY A 358 8.33 3.85 23.72
N LYS A 359 8.76 4.34 22.55
CA LYS A 359 8.64 3.61 21.28
C LYS A 359 9.36 2.26 21.36
N GLN A 360 8.65 1.22 20.93
CA GLN A 360 9.14 -0.14 20.86
C GLN A 360 9.55 -0.50 19.42
N THR A 361 10.36 -1.56 19.29
CA THR A 361 10.54 -2.24 18.00
C THR A 361 9.24 -2.94 17.60
N VAL A 362 9.11 -3.36 16.34
CA VAL A 362 7.91 -4.10 15.88
C VAL A 362 7.77 -5.43 16.63
N GLU A 363 8.89 -6.11 16.85
CA GLU A 363 8.95 -7.38 17.59
C GLU A 363 8.58 -7.21 19.07
N ASP A 364 9.14 -6.20 19.75
CA ASP A 364 8.86 -5.95 21.17
C ASP A 364 7.41 -5.47 21.36
N TYR A 365 6.90 -4.63 20.44
CA TYR A 365 5.51 -4.19 20.47
C TYR A 365 4.56 -5.36 20.30
N THR A 366 4.81 -6.24 19.32
CA THR A 366 3.96 -7.42 19.08
C THR A 366 3.98 -8.37 20.29
N LYS A 367 5.14 -8.55 20.92
CA LYS A 367 5.25 -9.30 22.17
C LYS A 367 4.44 -8.66 23.29
N LEU A 368 4.60 -7.35 23.49
CA LEU A 368 3.85 -6.60 24.51
C LEU A 368 2.34 -6.74 24.31
N VAL A 369 1.86 -6.65 23.07
CA VAL A 369 0.44 -6.82 22.73
C VAL A 369 -0.11 -8.19 23.15
N GLY A 370 0.67 -9.27 23.00
CA GLY A 370 0.28 -10.61 23.46
C GLY A 370 0.44 -10.84 24.97
N ASP A 371 1.27 -10.03 25.63
CA ASP A 371 1.54 -10.12 27.08
C ASP A 371 0.51 -9.35 27.94
N VAL A 372 -0.39 -8.56 27.34
CA VAL A 372 -1.41 -7.76 28.06
C VAL A 372 -2.82 -8.36 27.91
N LYS A 373 -3.70 -8.02 28.85
CA LYS A 373 -5.08 -8.54 28.87
C LYS A 373 -6.04 -7.80 27.92
N ALA A 374 -5.77 -6.54 27.59
CA ALA A 374 -6.57 -5.79 26.62
C ALA A 374 -5.75 -4.69 25.93
N MET A 375 -6.18 -4.26 24.75
CA MET A 375 -5.72 -3.02 24.12
C MET A 375 -6.81 -1.96 24.23
N VAL A 376 -6.47 -0.78 24.74
CA VAL A 376 -7.42 0.30 25.05
C VAL A 376 -7.24 1.47 24.09
N GLY A 377 -8.21 1.64 23.20
CA GLY A 377 -8.35 2.76 22.29
C GLY A 377 -8.65 4.06 23.03
N ILE A 378 -7.97 5.13 22.64
CA ILE A 378 -8.19 6.48 23.20
C ILE A 378 -8.95 7.42 22.26
N GLY A 379 -9.07 7.04 20.99
CA GLY A 379 -9.73 7.82 19.94
C GLY A 379 -8.89 7.99 18.68
N ILE A 380 -7.56 7.95 18.79
CA ILE A 380 -6.63 8.17 17.67
C ILE A 380 -5.36 7.33 17.91
N PRO A 381 -4.75 6.70 16.87
CA PRO A 381 -5.07 6.78 15.44
C PRO A 381 -6.37 6.06 15.06
N VAL A 382 -7.02 6.57 14.01
CA VAL A 382 -8.27 6.02 13.44
C VAL A 382 -7.94 4.86 12.50
N ILE A 383 -8.71 3.77 12.57
CA ILE A 383 -8.58 2.54 11.77
C ILE A 383 -7.11 2.06 11.67
N SER A 384 -6.53 1.83 12.85
CA SER A 384 -5.14 1.41 13.01
C SER A 384 -4.95 -0.09 12.83
N PRO A 385 -3.88 -0.54 12.12
CA PRO A 385 -3.57 -1.96 12.00
C PRO A 385 -3.26 -2.65 13.35
N SER A 386 -2.92 -1.89 14.40
CA SER A 386 -2.65 -2.43 15.75
C SER A 386 -3.81 -3.22 16.33
N VAL A 387 -5.06 -2.93 15.93
CA VAL A 387 -6.23 -3.70 16.39
C VAL A 387 -6.16 -5.15 15.90
N TYR A 388 -5.75 -5.36 14.65
CA TYR A 388 -5.60 -6.71 14.10
C TYR A 388 -4.38 -7.42 14.67
N ALA A 389 -3.31 -6.68 15.00
CA ALA A 389 -2.19 -7.24 15.77
C ALA A 389 -2.62 -7.72 17.17
N ALA A 390 -3.54 -7.00 17.84
CA ALA A 390 -4.12 -7.42 19.11
C ALA A 390 -4.92 -8.71 18.97
N TRP A 391 -5.87 -8.78 18.05
CA TRP A 391 -6.66 -9.99 17.82
C TRP A 391 -5.83 -11.19 17.41
N CYS A 392 -4.80 -10.96 16.60
CA CYS A 392 -3.84 -11.98 16.25
C CYS A 392 -3.17 -12.62 17.48
N GLN A 393 -2.81 -11.81 18.48
CA GLN A 393 -2.23 -12.27 19.74
C GLN A 393 -3.29 -12.60 20.80
N ALA A 394 -4.54 -12.81 20.37
CA ALA A 394 -5.67 -13.12 21.23
C ALA A 394 -5.92 -12.07 22.32
N THR A 395 -5.67 -10.80 22.02
CA THR A 395 -5.91 -9.65 22.92
C THR A 395 -7.15 -8.88 22.45
N PRO A 396 -8.22 -8.79 23.27
CA PRO A 396 -9.41 -8.02 22.92
C PRO A 396 -9.11 -6.52 22.92
N VAL A 397 -9.93 -5.75 22.19
CA VAL A 397 -9.77 -4.30 22.07
C VAL A 397 -10.96 -3.54 22.64
N VAL A 398 -10.70 -2.39 23.25
CA VAL A 398 -11.72 -1.44 23.73
C VAL A 398 -11.67 -0.19 22.86
N ILE A 399 -12.76 0.16 22.18
CA ILE A 399 -12.78 1.18 21.13
C ILE A 399 -13.80 2.28 21.46
N PRO A 400 -13.42 3.57 21.48
CA PRO A 400 -14.35 4.66 21.70
C PRO A 400 -15.29 4.89 20.51
N ILE A 401 -16.54 5.19 20.83
CA ILE A 401 -17.57 5.77 19.96
C ILE A 401 -17.65 7.27 20.26
N PHE A 402 -17.52 8.13 19.25
CA PHE A 402 -17.54 9.58 19.41
C PHE A 402 -18.94 10.18 19.34
N HIS A 403 -19.81 9.57 18.55
CA HIS A 403 -21.19 9.96 18.38
C HIS A 403 -22.01 8.75 17.92
N ASP A 404 -23.29 8.75 18.30
CA ASP A 404 -24.27 7.84 17.73
C ASP A 404 -24.52 8.21 16.27
N GLU A 405 -24.35 7.25 15.38
CA GLU A 405 -24.73 7.37 13.98
C GLU A 405 -25.79 6.31 13.70
N ASP A 406 -27.01 6.75 13.41
CA ASP A 406 -28.04 5.88 12.83
C ASP A 406 -27.84 5.85 11.30
N ASP A 407 -26.66 5.36 10.90
CA ASP A 407 -26.32 5.17 9.50
C ASP A 407 -26.26 3.68 9.18
N SER A 408 -27.23 3.22 8.39
CA SER A 408 -27.26 1.86 7.84
C SER A 408 -26.52 1.74 6.50
N SER A 409 -25.89 2.82 6.05
CA SER A 409 -25.05 2.83 4.86
C SER A 409 -23.88 1.85 5.01
N PRO A 410 -23.45 1.21 3.91
CA PRO A 410 -22.23 0.40 3.92
C PRO A 410 -20.97 1.23 4.23
N TRP A 411 -21.07 2.57 4.23
CA TRP A 411 -20.01 3.48 4.64
C TRP A 411 -19.87 3.67 6.15
N HIS A 412 -20.85 3.26 6.96
CA HIS A 412 -20.86 3.51 8.40
C HIS A 412 -19.57 3.04 9.12
N PRO A 413 -18.99 1.85 8.84
CA PRO A 413 -17.71 1.45 9.44
C PRO A 413 -16.55 2.42 9.16
N TYR A 414 -16.65 3.30 8.16
CA TYR A 414 -15.59 4.18 7.68
C TYR A 414 -15.92 5.68 7.83
N SER A 415 -17.04 6.04 8.48
CA SER A 415 -17.50 7.43 8.69
C SER A 415 -16.71 8.17 9.76
N GLY A 416 -16.00 7.45 10.63
CA GLY A 416 -15.30 8.07 11.76
C GLY A 416 -16.21 8.36 12.95
N TYR A 417 -17.37 7.70 13.05
CA TYR A 417 -18.19 7.66 14.27
C TYR A 417 -17.46 7.04 15.47
N SER A 418 -16.42 6.24 15.23
CA SER A 418 -15.59 5.60 16.24
C SER A 418 -14.12 5.62 15.83
N GLN A 419 -13.23 5.27 16.78
CA GLN A 419 -11.81 5.13 16.46
C GLN A 419 -11.56 4.01 15.45
N HIS A 420 -12.33 2.93 15.48
CA HIS A 420 -12.10 1.76 14.62
C HIS A 420 -13.42 1.07 14.26
N GLY A 421 -14.22 1.71 13.41
CA GLY A 421 -15.52 1.21 12.97
C GLY A 421 -15.51 -0.23 12.44
N PRO A 422 -14.54 -0.66 11.59
CA PRO A 422 -14.50 -2.04 11.11
C PRO A 422 -14.31 -3.07 12.24
N ALA A 423 -13.67 -2.67 13.35
CA ALA A 423 -13.46 -3.57 14.48
C ALA A 423 -14.72 -3.69 15.33
N LEU A 424 -15.45 -2.59 15.51
CA LEU A 424 -16.75 -2.61 16.16
C LEU A 424 -17.79 -3.43 15.40
N SER A 425 -17.67 -3.55 14.07
CA SER A 425 -18.51 -4.43 13.26
C SER A 425 -18.28 -5.93 13.55
N VAL A 426 -17.13 -6.32 14.11
CA VAL A 426 -16.89 -7.70 14.59
C VAL A 426 -17.57 -7.94 15.93
N GLY A 427 -17.55 -6.93 16.82
CA GLY A 427 -18.23 -6.97 18.11
C GLY A 427 -17.55 -7.85 19.16
N GLU A 428 -18.24 -8.03 20.30
CA GLU A 428 -17.75 -8.84 21.40
C GLU A 428 -17.68 -10.34 21.03
N PRO A 429 -16.69 -11.10 21.55
CA PRO A 429 -15.73 -10.71 22.59
C PRO A 429 -14.45 -10.03 22.06
N TYR A 430 -14.34 -9.78 20.75
CA TYR A 430 -13.11 -9.24 20.14
C TYR A 430 -12.99 -7.73 20.30
N ALA A 431 -14.10 -7.01 20.15
CA ALA A 431 -14.19 -5.56 20.29
C ALA A 431 -15.28 -5.17 21.30
N TYR A 432 -14.87 -4.39 22.30
CA TYR A 432 -15.74 -3.73 23.25
C TYR A 432 -15.82 -2.24 22.88
N SER A 433 -16.96 -1.62 23.16
CA SER A 433 -17.16 -0.20 22.89
C SER A 433 -17.48 0.58 24.16
N TYR A 434 -17.11 1.85 24.17
CA TYR A 434 -17.58 2.82 25.16
C TYR A 434 -17.83 4.17 24.47
N HIS A 435 -18.76 4.97 24.98
CA HIS A 435 -18.92 6.32 24.48
C HIS A 435 -17.77 7.21 25.00
N ALA A 436 -17.12 7.93 24.09
CA ALA A 436 -16.10 8.89 24.44
C ALA A 436 -16.67 9.90 25.46
N LYS A 437 -15.88 10.24 26.48
CA LYS A 437 -16.29 11.09 27.60
C LYS A 437 -17.32 10.46 28.56
N ASN A 438 -17.62 9.17 28.42
CA ASN A 438 -18.33 8.39 29.44
C ASN A 438 -17.35 7.52 30.24
N TYR A 439 -16.92 8.00 31.41
CA TYR A 439 -15.89 7.33 32.21
C TYR A 439 -16.36 5.97 32.75
N THR A 440 -17.62 5.88 33.19
CA THR A 440 -18.18 4.64 33.72
C THR A 440 -18.15 3.53 32.67
N GLN A 441 -18.59 3.82 31.45
CA GLN A 441 -18.54 2.85 30.35
C GLN A 441 -17.12 2.47 29.97
N LEU A 442 -16.16 3.41 30.01
CA LEU A 442 -14.75 3.10 29.78
C LEU A 442 -14.24 2.06 30.80
N VAL A 443 -14.48 2.30 32.09
CA VAL A 443 -14.07 1.38 33.17
C VAL A 443 -14.73 0.01 33.01
N GLU A 444 -16.03 -0.03 32.75
CA GLU A 444 -16.77 -1.28 32.54
C GLU A 444 -16.26 -2.06 31.32
N ALA A 445 -16.02 -1.39 30.19
CA ALA A 445 -15.51 -2.01 28.98
C ALA A 445 -14.09 -2.55 29.16
N VAL A 446 -13.21 -1.81 29.86
CA VAL A 446 -11.84 -2.24 30.17
C VAL A 446 -11.85 -3.49 31.06
N HIS A 447 -12.61 -3.48 32.16
CA HIS A 447 -12.73 -4.65 33.04
C HIS A 447 -13.26 -5.87 32.32
N LYS A 448 -14.31 -5.68 31.51
CA LYS A 448 -14.91 -6.77 30.74
C LYS A 448 -13.94 -7.34 29.70
N ALA A 449 -13.20 -6.49 28.99
CA ALA A 449 -12.18 -6.92 28.04
C ALA A 449 -11.04 -7.67 28.75
N MET A 450 -10.53 -7.14 29.86
CA MET A 450 -9.41 -7.76 30.59
C MET A 450 -9.77 -9.11 31.23
N SER A 451 -11.04 -9.37 31.49
CA SER A 451 -11.52 -10.62 32.09
C SER A 451 -12.05 -11.66 31.08
N THR A 452 -12.12 -11.31 29.79
CA THR A 452 -12.68 -12.21 28.76
C THR A 452 -11.56 -12.80 27.89
N PRO A 453 -11.32 -14.12 27.92
CA PRO A 453 -10.40 -14.74 26.98
C PRO A 453 -11.01 -14.75 25.58
N ILE A 454 -10.19 -14.49 24.57
CA ILE A 454 -10.54 -14.70 23.17
C ILE A 454 -9.57 -15.68 22.53
N GLU A 455 -10.00 -16.29 21.44
CA GLU A 455 -9.07 -17.01 20.57
C GLU A 455 -8.33 -16.03 19.66
N ARG A 456 -7.25 -16.50 19.04
CA ARG A 456 -6.62 -15.78 17.94
C ARG A 456 -7.64 -15.55 16.85
N PHE A 457 -7.71 -14.33 16.34
CA PHE A 457 -8.56 -13.99 15.21
C PHE A 457 -7.77 -13.24 14.13
N ILE A 458 -7.90 -13.74 12.89
CA ILE A 458 -7.39 -13.13 11.67
C ILE A 458 -8.60 -13.01 10.74
N PRO A 459 -9.02 -11.78 10.35
CA PRO A 459 -10.09 -11.59 9.39
C PRO A 459 -9.83 -12.36 8.08
N ASP A 460 -10.88 -12.91 7.49
CA ASP A 460 -10.74 -13.76 6.29
C ASP A 460 -10.11 -13.02 5.10
N ASP A 461 -10.36 -11.71 4.98
CA ASP A 461 -9.78 -10.86 3.95
C ASP A 461 -8.33 -10.45 4.23
N MET A 462 -7.82 -10.68 5.44
CA MET A 462 -6.43 -10.46 5.85
C MET A 462 -5.60 -11.74 5.93
N ARG A 463 -6.15 -12.88 5.49
CA ARG A 463 -5.40 -14.12 5.32
C ARG A 463 -4.55 -14.05 4.07
N LEU A 464 -3.36 -14.66 4.09
CA LEU A 464 -2.44 -14.62 2.96
C LEU A 464 -3.08 -15.21 1.69
N SER A 465 -3.86 -16.28 1.84
CA SER A 465 -4.57 -16.90 0.71
C SER A 465 -5.56 -15.94 0.04
N HIS A 466 -6.25 -15.10 0.82
CA HIS A 466 -7.17 -14.10 0.29
C HIS A 466 -6.40 -12.94 -0.34
N THR A 467 -5.42 -12.38 0.36
CA THR A 467 -4.69 -11.19 -0.10
C THR A 467 -3.91 -11.47 -1.38
N MET A 468 -3.30 -12.66 -1.49
CA MET A 468 -2.62 -13.10 -2.72
C MET A 468 -3.60 -13.20 -3.89
N LYS A 469 -4.80 -13.74 -3.66
CA LYS A 469 -5.84 -13.83 -4.69
C LYS A 469 -6.36 -12.45 -5.09
N ALA A 470 -6.54 -11.55 -4.13
CA ALA A 470 -6.97 -10.18 -4.39
C ALA A 470 -5.92 -9.41 -5.20
N LEU A 471 -4.65 -9.53 -4.84
CA LEU A 471 -3.54 -8.92 -5.58
C LEU A 471 -3.39 -9.52 -6.99
N GLU A 472 -3.47 -10.84 -7.13
CA GLU A 472 -3.44 -11.49 -8.45
C GLU A 472 -4.61 -10.99 -9.32
N ALA A 473 -5.82 -10.89 -8.76
CA ALA A 473 -6.97 -10.32 -9.46
C ALA A 473 -6.76 -8.85 -9.84
N TYR A 474 -6.14 -8.04 -8.96
CA TYR A 474 -5.81 -6.64 -9.23
C TYR A 474 -4.80 -6.49 -10.38
N MET A 475 -3.76 -7.32 -10.39
CA MET A 475 -2.67 -7.27 -11.38
C MET A 475 -3.06 -7.85 -12.74
N ASN A 476 -4.04 -8.76 -12.78
CA ASN A 476 -4.54 -9.38 -14.01
C ASN A 476 -5.69 -8.59 -14.68
N ARG A 477 -5.98 -7.37 -14.22
CA ARG A 477 -6.99 -6.52 -14.85
C ARG A 477 -6.52 -6.04 -16.22
N ASP A 478 -7.37 -6.20 -17.22
CA ASP A 478 -7.18 -5.55 -18.51
C ASP A 478 -7.61 -4.08 -18.42
N LEU A 479 -6.72 -3.23 -17.93
CA LEU A 479 -6.99 -1.81 -17.69
C LEU A 479 -7.36 -1.06 -18.97
N VAL A 480 -6.77 -1.44 -20.11
CA VAL A 480 -7.10 -0.90 -21.44
C VAL A 480 -8.54 -1.25 -21.75
N LYS A 481 -8.92 -2.52 -21.62
CA LYS A 481 -10.30 -2.95 -21.88
C LYS A 481 -11.30 -2.30 -20.93
N MET A 482 -10.94 -2.17 -19.66
CA MET A 482 -11.79 -1.49 -18.67
C MET A 482 -12.01 -0.02 -19.07
N MET A 483 -10.97 0.69 -19.52
CA MET A 483 -11.10 2.06 -20.03
C MET A 483 -11.96 2.12 -21.30
N GLU A 484 -11.79 1.21 -22.26
CA GLU A 484 -12.64 1.14 -23.46
C GLU A 484 -14.13 1.01 -23.10
N LEU A 485 -14.44 0.19 -22.09
CA LEU A 485 -15.81 0.01 -21.61
C LEU A 485 -16.37 1.30 -21.00
N LYS A 486 -15.55 2.06 -20.25
CA LYS A 486 -15.93 3.37 -19.71
C LYS A 486 -16.18 4.40 -20.81
N VAL A 487 -15.27 4.47 -21.78
CA VAL A 487 -15.40 5.35 -22.95
C VAL A 487 -16.67 5.02 -23.74
N LYS A 488 -16.93 3.74 -23.98
CA LYS A 488 -18.15 3.28 -24.67
C LYS A 488 -19.41 3.63 -23.89
N ALA A 489 -19.42 3.43 -22.58
CA ALA A 489 -20.54 3.79 -21.71
C ALA A 489 -20.79 5.32 -21.70
N ASN A 490 -19.72 6.11 -21.86
CA ASN A 490 -19.78 7.56 -21.95
C ASN A 490 -19.89 8.10 -23.39
N GLY A 491 -20.63 7.38 -24.26
CA GLY A 491 -20.95 7.84 -25.61
C GLY A 491 -19.75 7.93 -26.56
N GLY A 492 -18.71 7.13 -26.32
CA GLY A 492 -17.48 7.13 -27.12
C GLY A 492 -16.48 8.22 -26.73
N LYS A 493 -16.66 8.88 -25.59
CA LYS A 493 -15.76 9.93 -25.09
C LYS A 493 -15.12 9.51 -23.77
N ILE A 494 -13.86 9.90 -23.58
CA ILE A 494 -13.21 9.78 -22.26
C ILE A 494 -14.02 10.60 -21.24
N PRO A 495 -14.38 10.02 -20.07
CA PRO A 495 -15.06 10.77 -19.02
C PRO A 495 -14.20 11.95 -18.54
N ALA A 496 -14.82 13.12 -18.34
CA ALA A 496 -14.15 14.27 -17.76
C ALA A 496 -14.03 14.12 -16.24
N LEU A 497 -13.01 14.75 -15.65
CA LEU A 497 -12.94 14.92 -14.19
C LEU A 497 -14.07 15.86 -13.73
N LYS A 498 -14.77 15.50 -12.65
CA LYS A 498 -15.85 16.34 -12.10
C LYS A 498 -15.37 17.76 -11.78
N ALA A 499 -16.26 18.72 -11.99
CA ALA A 499 -16.00 20.14 -11.76
C ALA A 499 -15.50 20.43 -10.32
N GLY A 500 -14.53 21.35 -10.19
CA GLY A 500 -14.09 21.87 -8.90
C GLY A 500 -13.02 21.06 -8.17
N LEU A 501 -12.76 19.81 -8.57
CA LEU A 501 -11.75 18.96 -7.93
C LEU A 501 -10.33 19.52 -8.10
N ARG A 502 -9.99 19.94 -9.32
CA ARG A 502 -8.69 20.53 -9.63
C ARG A 502 -8.50 21.88 -8.95
N GLU A 503 -9.49 22.74 -9.07
CA GLU A 503 -9.50 24.08 -8.48
C GLU A 503 -9.34 23.99 -6.97
N ARG A 504 -9.99 23.02 -6.32
CA ARG A 504 -9.83 22.78 -4.88
C ARG A 504 -8.43 22.29 -4.52
N CYS A 505 -7.86 21.40 -5.33
CA CYS A 505 -6.49 20.93 -5.12
C CYS A 505 -5.48 22.11 -5.15
N ILE A 506 -5.70 23.07 -6.06
CA ILE A 506 -4.92 24.32 -6.16
C ILE A 506 -5.20 25.24 -4.96
N GLU A 507 -6.46 25.47 -4.59
CA GLU A 507 -6.87 26.31 -3.45
C GLU A 507 -6.23 25.83 -2.14
N LEU A 508 -6.11 24.52 -1.96
CA LEU A 508 -5.48 23.90 -0.80
C LEU A 508 -3.93 23.91 -0.85
N GLY A 509 -3.34 24.37 -1.95
CA GLY A 509 -1.89 24.36 -2.15
C GLY A 509 -1.29 22.95 -2.20
N ARG A 510 -2.07 21.96 -2.68
CA ARG A 510 -1.64 20.55 -2.73
C ARG A 510 -1.35 20.08 -4.14
N CYS A 511 -2.03 20.64 -5.14
CA CYS A 511 -1.81 20.27 -6.54
C CYS A 511 -0.34 20.42 -6.88
N MET A 512 0.21 19.42 -7.57
CA MET A 512 1.54 19.55 -8.14
C MET A 512 1.51 20.65 -9.20
N PRO A 513 2.58 21.45 -9.31
CA PRO A 513 2.71 22.42 -10.38
C PRO A 513 2.55 21.73 -11.75
N GLU A 514 1.93 22.44 -12.70
CA GLU A 514 1.92 22.02 -14.09
C GLU A 514 3.36 21.86 -14.60
N LEU A 515 3.55 20.89 -15.48
CA LEU A 515 4.82 20.67 -16.15
C LEU A 515 5.16 21.89 -17.03
N PRO A 516 6.44 22.32 -17.04
CA PRO A 516 6.80 23.59 -17.64
C PRO A 516 6.65 23.58 -19.18
N PRO A 517 6.30 24.73 -19.80
CA PRO A 517 6.37 24.90 -21.25
C PRO A 517 7.75 24.57 -21.81
N GLY A 518 7.79 24.02 -23.02
CA GLY A 518 9.02 23.57 -23.68
C GLY A 518 9.52 22.18 -23.24
N ARG A 519 8.88 21.55 -22.25
CA ARG A 519 9.17 20.16 -21.87
C ARG A 519 8.73 19.22 -22.98
N VAL A 520 9.64 18.34 -23.41
CA VAL A 520 9.35 17.22 -24.31
C VAL A 520 9.37 15.94 -23.46
N PRO A 521 8.37 15.04 -23.59
CA PRO A 521 8.38 13.76 -22.89
C PRO A 521 9.67 12.98 -23.11
N SER A 522 10.15 12.29 -22.07
CA SER A 522 11.45 11.58 -22.06
C SER A 522 11.45 10.26 -22.85
N GLY A 523 10.36 9.96 -23.55
CA GLY A 523 10.12 8.67 -24.20
C GLY A 523 10.87 8.46 -25.52
N PRO A 524 10.79 7.23 -26.09
CA PRO A 524 11.43 6.91 -27.36
C PRO A 524 10.95 7.84 -28.49
N SER A 525 11.88 8.28 -29.36
CA SER A 525 11.55 9.20 -30.47
C SER A 525 10.49 8.67 -31.43
N SER A 526 10.25 7.36 -31.45
CA SER A 526 9.20 6.70 -32.23
C SER A 526 7.78 7.10 -31.83
N PHE A 527 7.57 7.63 -30.62
CA PHE A 527 6.27 8.18 -30.18
C PHE A 527 5.98 9.58 -30.72
N LEU A 528 6.97 10.27 -31.31
CA LEU A 528 6.81 11.61 -31.88
C LEU A 528 6.39 11.61 -33.37
N LEU A 529 6.13 10.43 -33.95
CA LEU A 529 5.89 10.25 -35.38
C LEU A 529 4.55 9.60 -35.73
N TYR A 530 3.64 9.41 -34.77
CA TYR A 530 2.28 8.92 -35.01
C TYR A 530 1.22 9.90 -34.50
#